data_AF-A0A3A0EFT1-F1
#
_entry.id   AF-A0A3A0EFT1-F1
#
_cell.length_a   1.000
_cell.length_b   1.000
_cell.length_c   1.000
_cell.angle_alpha   90.00
_cell.angle_beta   90.00
_cell.angle_gamma   90.00
#
_symmetry.space_group_name_H-M   'P 1'
#
loop_
_entity.id
_entity.type
_entity.pdbx_description
1 polymer ?
#
loop_
_entity_poly.entity_id
_entity_poly.type
_entity_poly.pdbx_seq_one_letter_code
_entity_poly.pdbx_strand_id
1 'polypeptide(L)'
;MNRLPCLLASALLLWSAAGRAPAVADEALHVTLGKEAAPTVYLWLESSLARVFPQTQPGAARLELLAPRNGTVSFQACLRNERDYTLRVDGAVEGADDLAGRTRLVGLVPAPHHTNGTTAAELDGVGHIPGLVPDPLYPETKTLIGQHESRSYWITLRIPADAEPGKRELKFRFYLGDHRQEFVLPVSLEISPFIVKPRENFPVTHWWRGEATWDHYKTGMFEDERWWQLTRDQLKNMYDHGSNVVYVPMYFNRRETFKRPCQLLVVNEPQPGRYEFDWKLVKRFVDLCREIGFREFEWPHMWIYWGVENPMRIYTKADDRYVMLWPPETSAFSDVYVNYLRQFLPEFHDFLKREDLLGCSYFHLSDEPGAGQHVENYKRARQILRELAPWMKVMDALSDIDYGKQGLTDIPIPMVSAAQAYIEAGIPHWVYYCCSPSGPWLNRFLDTPLAKIRMSGWLFYKLRARGFLHWGFNYWHALEQERSIDPFTELSGDLWPGIPYGDPFMIYPGPDGPIDSLRWEVFAESLQDYAILQTAGIDPGDALLEDIKTYGEFPKNRQWIEEKLRRILQAGAAEPSATAAAAAE
;
A
#
# COMPACT_ATOMS: atom_id res chain seq x y z
N MET A 1 45.77 25.83 64.87
CA MET A 1 46.27 24.44 64.96
C MET A 1 45.67 23.68 63.79
N ASN A 2 46.48 23.42 62.75
CA ASN A 2 46.89 22.09 62.27
C ASN A 2 45.72 21.19 61.81
N ARG A 3 45.70 20.52 60.66
CA ARG A 3 46.57 20.32 59.48
C ARG A 3 45.70 19.49 58.49
N LEU A 4 45.90 19.70 57.19
CA LEU A 4 45.50 18.88 56.02
C LEU A 4 46.10 17.44 56.08
N PRO A 5 45.94 16.55 55.06
CA PRO A 5 44.76 16.08 54.29
C PRO A 5 44.81 14.54 54.01
N CYS A 6 43.87 13.96 53.25
CA CYS A 6 44.13 12.77 52.42
C CYS A 6 43.35 12.79 51.10
N LEU A 7 44.04 12.32 50.06
CA LEU A 7 43.82 12.44 48.62
C LEU A 7 43.45 11.07 48.00
N LEU A 8 43.14 11.10 46.69
CA LEU A 8 43.13 10.04 45.66
C LEU A 8 41.76 9.39 45.36
N ALA A 9 41.31 9.19 44.12
CA ALA A 9 41.88 9.43 42.80
C ALA A 9 40.75 9.39 41.74
N SER A 10 40.79 10.28 40.75
CA SER A 10 40.01 10.14 39.51
C SER A 10 40.99 9.96 38.36
N ALA A 11 40.95 8.78 37.74
CA ALA A 11 41.79 8.43 36.60
C ALA A 11 41.27 9.13 35.33
N LEU A 12 42.13 9.93 34.70
CA LEU A 12 41.96 10.41 33.33
C LEU A 12 42.27 9.25 32.35
N LEU A 13 41.30 8.93 31.50
CA LEU A 13 41.53 8.18 30.27
C LEU A 13 41.57 9.17 29.10
N LEU A 14 42.79 9.47 28.66
CA LEU A 14 43.08 10.14 27.39
C LEU A 14 42.76 9.17 26.25
N TRP A 15 41.76 9.50 25.44
CA TRP A 15 41.56 8.84 24.15
C TRP A 15 42.18 9.67 23.03
N SER A 16 43.07 9.04 22.29
CA SER A 16 43.84 9.58 21.19
C SER A 16 42.94 10.02 20.03
N ALA A 17 43.05 11.29 19.66
CA ALA A 17 42.51 11.82 18.41
C ALA A 17 43.30 11.23 17.22
N ALA A 18 42.75 10.19 16.60
CA ALA A 18 43.11 9.79 15.25
C ALA A 18 42.24 10.60 14.28
N GLY A 19 42.90 11.38 13.41
CA GLY A 19 42.26 12.31 12.49
C GLY A 19 41.22 11.64 11.58
N ARG A 20 39.95 12.00 11.78
CA ARG A 20 38.98 12.04 10.69
C ARG A 20 39.29 13.29 9.87
N ALA A 21 39.52 13.12 8.57
CA ALA A 21 39.40 14.22 7.62
C ALA A 21 38.00 14.84 7.81
N PRO A 22 37.87 16.18 7.83
CA PRO A 22 36.56 16.80 7.96
C PRO A 22 35.76 16.47 6.70
N ALA A 23 34.66 15.73 6.86
CA ALA A 23 33.61 15.72 5.86
C ALA A 23 33.11 17.17 5.78
N VAL A 24 33.39 17.85 4.67
CA VAL A 24 32.76 19.14 4.39
C VAL A 24 31.26 18.89 4.37
N ALA A 25 30.55 19.51 5.30
CA ALA A 25 29.15 19.23 5.55
C ALA A 25 28.32 19.47 4.27
N ASP A 26 27.58 18.44 3.83
CA ASP A 26 26.52 18.53 2.81
C ASP A 26 25.30 19.26 3.41
N GLU A 27 25.48 20.49 3.90
CA GLU A 27 24.39 21.29 4.47
C GLU A 27 23.36 21.65 3.39
N ALA A 28 22.15 22.02 3.81
CA ALA A 28 21.13 22.54 2.91
C ALA A 28 21.67 23.72 2.08
N LEU A 29 21.17 23.88 0.85
CA LEU A 29 21.48 25.04 0.04
C LEU A 29 20.70 26.25 0.57
N HIS A 30 21.41 27.25 1.07
CA HIS A 30 20.82 28.49 1.59
C HIS A 30 20.78 29.53 0.48
N VAL A 31 19.59 30.05 0.16
CA VAL A 31 19.42 30.98 -0.95
C VAL A 31 18.76 32.28 -0.51
N THR A 32 19.17 33.37 -1.15
CA THR A 32 18.61 34.71 -0.96
C THR A 32 17.79 35.09 -2.18
N LEU A 33 16.57 35.57 -1.97
CA LEU A 33 15.69 35.99 -3.05
C LEU A 33 15.67 37.51 -3.19
N GLY A 34 16.06 38.01 -4.37
CA GLY A 34 15.99 39.44 -4.66
C GLY A 34 17.07 40.25 -3.93
N LYS A 35 16.68 41.31 -3.22
CA LYS A 35 17.60 42.23 -2.52
C LYS A 35 17.68 42.00 -1.00
N GLU A 36 17.20 40.85 -0.52
CA GLU A 36 17.24 40.53 0.90
C GLU A 36 18.68 40.43 1.41
N ALA A 37 18.92 40.85 2.66
CA ALA A 37 20.27 40.97 3.23
C ALA A 37 20.85 39.64 3.75
N ALA A 38 20.02 38.61 3.89
CA ALA A 38 20.39 37.30 4.43
C ALA A 38 19.74 36.17 3.61
N PRO A 39 20.22 34.92 3.72
CA PRO A 39 19.51 33.77 3.18
C PRO A 39 18.14 33.63 3.82
N THR A 40 17.14 33.32 3.00
CA THR A 40 15.74 33.31 3.42
C THR A 40 14.98 32.07 3.00
N VAL A 41 15.60 31.19 2.21
CA VAL A 41 15.03 29.90 1.83
C VAL A 41 16.12 28.83 1.92
N TYR A 42 15.77 27.67 2.45
CA TYR A 42 16.62 26.51 2.51
C TYR A 42 16.10 25.47 1.51
N LEU A 43 17.00 24.85 0.75
CA LEU A 43 16.69 23.80 -0.23
C LEU A 43 17.51 22.55 0.10
N TRP A 44 16.89 21.38 0.14
CA TRP A 44 17.59 20.12 0.42
C TRP A 44 16.92 18.92 -0.27
N LEU A 45 17.56 17.77 -0.21
CA LEU A 45 17.08 16.51 -0.74
C LEU A 45 16.82 15.51 0.39
N GLU A 46 15.81 14.67 0.20
CA GLU A 46 15.48 13.57 1.11
C GLU A 46 15.19 12.30 0.34
N SER A 47 15.38 11.14 0.97
CA SER A 47 14.93 9.87 0.39
C SER A 47 13.40 9.75 0.34
N SER A 48 12.91 8.71 -0.35
CA SER A 48 11.50 8.31 -0.29
C SER A 48 11.01 7.90 1.10
N LEU A 49 11.93 7.65 2.06
CA LEU A 49 11.63 7.13 3.39
C LEU A 49 11.59 8.18 4.50
N ALA A 50 11.57 9.47 4.16
CA ALA A 50 11.42 10.57 5.10
C ALA A 50 10.10 11.32 4.87
N ARG A 51 9.38 11.70 5.94
CA ARG A 51 8.25 12.63 5.82
C ARG A 51 8.70 14.06 6.10
N VAL A 52 8.34 14.97 5.21
CA VAL A 52 8.69 16.39 5.30
C VAL A 52 7.49 17.16 5.84
N PHE A 53 7.34 17.15 7.17
CA PHE A 53 6.31 17.92 7.88
C PHE A 53 6.55 19.43 7.72
N PRO A 54 5.53 20.27 7.93
CA PRO A 54 5.69 21.72 7.82
C PRO A 54 6.78 22.32 8.73
N GLN A 55 7.14 21.67 9.84
CA GLN A 55 8.20 22.11 10.75
C GLN A 55 9.51 21.32 10.59
N THR A 56 9.62 20.42 9.61
CA THR A 56 10.85 19.67 9.33
C THR A 56 12.00 20.64 9.09
N GLN A 57 13.11 20.42 9.79
CA GLN A 57 14.31 21.23 9.63
C GLN A 57 15.04 20.87 8.33
N PRO A 58 15.79 21.82 7.73
CA PRO A 58 16.56 21.55 6.52
C PRO A 58 17.57 20.41 6.70
N GLY A 59 17.60 19.50 5.73
CA GLY A 59 18.53 18.37 5.66
C GLY A 59 19.72 18.64 4.76
N ALA A 60 20.14 17.61 4.01
CA ALA A 60 21.34 17.68 3.17
C ALA A 60 21.06 18.12 1.72
N ALA A 61 21.94 18.93 1.12
CA ALA A 61 21.78 19.36 -0.27
C ALA A 61 22.13 18.28 -1.31
N ARG A 62 22.67 17.13 -0.88
CA ARG A 62 23.05 16.01 -1.74
C ARG A 62 22.35 14.73 -1.33
N LEU A 63 21.99 13.93 -2.33
CA LEU A 63 21.42 12.60 -2.14
C LEU A 63 22.04 11.64 -3.16
N GLU A 64 22.44 10.47 -2.66
CA GLU A 64 22.84 9.34 -3.49
C GLU A 64 21.68 8.34 -3.56
N LEU A 65 21.34 7.95 -4.78
CA LEU A 65 20.31 6.98 -5.10
C LEU A 65 20.95 5.78 -5.80
N LEU A 66 20.42 4.60 -5.52
CA LEU A 66 20.79 3.36 -6.19
C LEU A 66 19.52 2.73 -6.75
N ALA A 67 19.52 2.40 -8.04
CA ALA A 67 18.36 1.82 -8.69
C ALA A 67 18.74 0.61 -9.55
N PRO A 68 17.94 -0.48 -9.54
CA PRO A 68 18.04 -1.51 -10.56
C PRO A 68 17.47 -1.01 -11.89
N ARG A 69 17.87 -1.64 -12.99
CA ARG A 69 17.16 -1.54 -14.27
C ARG A 69 15.83 -2.29 -14.20
N ASN A 70 14.86 -1.84 -14.99
CA ASN A 70 13.47 -2.30 -14.94
C ASN A 70 12.78 -2.06 -13.59
N GLY A 71 13.26 -1.09 -12.82
CA GLY A 71 12.75 -0.75 -11.49
C GLY A 71 12.43 0.73 -11.35
N THR A 72 11.88 1.09 -10.20
CA THR A 72 11.52 2.44 -9.80
C THR A 72 12.35 2.88 -8.60
N VAL A 73 12.78 4.14 -8.59
CA VAL A 73 13.37 4.81 -7.43
C VAL A 73 12.70 6.16 -7.23
N SER A 74 12.47 6.55 -5.98
CA SER A 74 11.88 7.84 -5.64
C SER A 74 12.71 8.60 -4.62
N PHE A 75 12.57 9.92 -4.63
CA PHE A 75 13.18 10.82 -3.66
C PHE A 75 12.33 12.09 -3.51
N GLN A 76 12.72 12.96 -2.60
CA GLN A 76 12.07 14.25 -2.39
C GLN A 76 13.04 15.41 -2.55
N ALA A 77 12.55 16.47 -3.19
CA ALA A 77 13.19 17.77 -3.19
C ALA A 77 12.41 18.71 -2.30
N CYS A 78 13.08 19.24 -1.30
CA CYS A 78 12.46 19.90 -0.17
C CYS A 78 12.89 21.36 -0.11
N LEU A 79 12.00 22.19 0.43
CA LEU A 79 12.32 23.56 0.73
C LEU A 79 11.68 24.03 2.03
N ARG A 80 12.28 25.07 2.60
CA ARG A 80 11.77 25.75 3.79
C ARG A 80 11.84 27.25 3.56
N ASN A 81 10.70 27.91 3.67
CA ASN A 81 10.60 29.35 3.51
C ASN A 81 10.80 30.01 4.89
N GLU A 82 11.95 30.65 5.12
CA GLU A 82 12.24 31.37 6.38
C GLU A 82 11.88 32.86 6.33
N ARG A 83 11.07 33.26 5.35
CA ARG A 83 10.56 34.62 5.19
C ARG A 83 9.27 34.80 5.98
N ASP A 84 8.98 36.03 6.38
CA ASP A 84 7.73 36.44 7.03
C ASP A 84 6.55 36.61 6.04
N TYR A 85 6.62 35.99 4.86
CA TYR A 85 5.59 36.10 3.82
C TYR A 85 5.64 34.92 2.86
N THR A 86 4.59 34.78 2.06
CA THR A 86 4.43 33.63 1.16
C THR A 86 5.47 33.63 0.03
N LEU A 87 5.85 32.42 -0.39
CA LEU A 87 6.79 32.17 -1.47
C LEU A 87 6.09 31.39 -2.59
N ARG A 88 6.09 31.94 -3.81
CA ARG A 88 5.72 31.18 -5.01
C ARG A 88 6.84 30.22 -5.36
N VAL A 89 6.48 28.95 -5.54
CA VAL A 89 7.44 27.89 -5.89
C VAL A 89 6.90 27.04 -7.02
N ASP A 90 7.81 26.59 -7.86
CA ASP A 90 7.64 25.57 -8.87
C ASP A 90 8.89 24.69 -8.86
N GLY A 91 8.79 23.46 -9.35
CA GLY A 91 9.86 22.47 -9.26
C GLY A 91 9.77 21.43 -10.36
N ALA A 92 10.94 21.02 -10.87
CA ALA A 92 11.03 19.97 -11.88
C ALA A 92 12.35 19.21 -11.78
N VAL A 93 12.29 17.90 -12.03
CA VAL A 93 13.50 17.10 -12.29
C VAL A 93 13.96 17.33 -13.74
N GLU A 94 15.26 17.52 -13.93
CA GLU A 94 15.93 17.61 -15.22
C GLU A 94 16.87 16.43 -15.43
N GLY A 95 16.98 16.00 -16.69
CA GLY A 95 17.86 14.92 -17.10
C GLY A 95 17.28 13.55 -16.78
N ALA A 96 15.96 13.42 -16.66
CA ALA A 96 15.25 12.18 -16.35
C ALA A 96 14.21 11.80 -17.42
N ASP A 97 14.31 12.35 -18.63
CA ASP A 97 13.33 12.14 -19.71
C ASP A 97 13.25 10.66 -20.13
N ASP A 98 14.41 10.01 -20.25
CA ASP A 98 14.54 8.57 -20.52
C ASP A 98 14.14 7.69 -19.32
N LEU A 99 13.99 8.29 -18.13
CA LEU A 99 13.60 7.62 -16.89
C LEU A 99 12.13 7.88 -16.53
N ALA A 100 11.34 8.42 -17.46
CA ALA A 100 9.94 8.82 -17.24
C ALA A 100 9.75 9.62 -15.94
N GLY A 101 10.67 10.57 -15.67
CA GLY A 101 10.71 11.34 -14.44
C GLY A 101 9.40 12.10 -14.18
N ARG A 102 8.80 11.88 -13.01
CA ARG A 102 7.56 12.54 -12.59
C ARG A 102 7.78 13.33 -11.31
N THR A 103 7.49 14.63 -11.35
CA THR A 103 7.48 15.51 -10.16
C THR A 103 6.05 15.77 -9.72
N ARG A 104 5.77 15.58 -8.42
CA ARG A 104 4.45 15.77 -7.79
C ARG A 104 4.60 16.60 -6.52
N LEU A 105 3.71 17.55 -6.26
CA LEU A 105 3.70 18.28 -4.99
C LEU A 105 3.17 17.38 -3.87
N VAL A 106 3.89 17.30 -2.75
CA VAL A 106 3.41 16.57 -1.57
C VAL A 106 2.40 17.44 -0.81
N GLY A 107 1.13 17.09 -0.90
CA GLY A 107 0.05 17.70 -0.17
C GLY A 107 0.04 17.36 1.32
N LEU A 108 -0.82 18.05 2.07
CA LEU A 108 -0.99 17.88 3.51
C LEU A 108 -2.42 17.51 3.83
N VAL A 109 -2.60 16.61 4.80
CA VAL A 109 -3.91 16.22 5.35
C VAL A 109 -3.89 16.33 6.87
N PRO A 110 -5.00 16.69 7.52
CA PRO A 110 -5.04 16.83 8.97
C PRO A 110 -5.02 15.46 9.65
N ALA A 111 -4.17 15.29 10.65
CA ALA A 111 -4.21 14.17 11.58
C ALA A 111 -4.43 14.72 13.00
N PRO A 112 -5.67 14.64 13.52
CA PRO A 112 -5.99 15.13 14.87
C PRO A 112 -5.28 14.37 15.99
N HIS A 113 -4.93 13.09 15.79
CA HIS A 113 -4.37 12.23 16.82
C HIS A 113 -3.40 11.20 16.22
N HIS A 114 -2.47 10.72 17.03
CA HIS A 114 -1.72 9.51 16.74
C HIS A 114 -2.60 8.26 16.89
N THR A 115 -2.14 7.16 16.30
CA THR A 115 -2.69 5.81 16.43
C THR A 115 -2.63 5.37 17.89
N ASN A 116 -3.79 5.03 18.46
CA ASN A 116 -3.91 4.61 19.85
C ASN A 116 -3.07 3.36 20.16
N GLY A 117 -2.57 3.29 21.40
CA GLY A 117 -1.81 2.15 21.90
C GLY A 117 -0.40 1.99 21.29
N THR A 118 0.10 2.98 20.55
CA THR A 118 1.42 2.94 19.90
C THR A 118 2.40 3.84 20.64
N THR A 119 3.62 3.34 20.89
CA THR A 119 4.68 4.12 21.56
C THR A 119 5.35 5.07 20.57
N ALA A 120 5.92 6.18 21.07
CA ALA A 120 6.61 7.16 20.22
C ALA A 120 7.75 6.58 19.38
N ALA A 121 8.38 5.48 19.80
CA ALA A 121 9.43 4.80 19.04
C ALA A 121 8.91 4.07 17.79
N GLU A 122 7.61 3.80 17.72
CA GLU A 122 6.94 3.12 16.61
C GLU A 122 6.14 4.09 15.71
N LEU A 123 6.17 5.39 16.04
CA LEU A 123 5.41 6.44 15.36
C LEU A 123 6.32 7.35 14.54
N ASP A 124 5.80 7.77 13.40
CA ASP A 124 6.27 8.93 12.65
C ASP A 124 5.53 10.19 13.13
N GLY A 125 6.06 11.37 12.84
CA GLY A 125 5.38 12.65 13.14
C GLY A 125 5.27 13.00 14.62
N VAL A 126 6.05 12.38 15.51
CA VAL A 126 6.13 12.76 16.92
C VAL A 126 6.55 14.23 17.04
N GLY A 127 5.72 15.04 17.69
CA GLY A 127 5.91 16.50 17.79
C GLY A 127 5.33 17.30 16.61
N HIS A 128 4.82 16.64 15.57
CA HIS A 128 4.11 17.23 14.43
C HIS A 128 2.63 16.86 14.38
N ILE A 129 2.25 15.74 15.00
CA ILE A 129 0.88 15.27 15.17
C ILE A 129 0.50 15.43 16.65
N PRO A 130 -0.66 16.04 17.00
CA PRO A 130 -1.71 16.56 16.13
C PRO A 130 -1.27 17.68 15.18
N GLY A 131 -1.68 17.62 13.91
CA GLY A 131 -1.26 18.61 12.91
C GLY A 131 -1.49 18.19 11.46
N LEU A 132 -0.63 18.65 10.55
CA LEU A 132 -0.70 18.38 9.12
C LEU A 132 0.34 17.33 8.72
N VAL A 133 -0.11 16.23 8.13
CA VAL A 133 0.71 15.11 7.70
C VAL A 133 0.90 15.15 6.18
N PRO A 134 2.15 15.04 5.68
CA PRO A 134 2.40 14.85 4.25
C PRO A 134 1.90 13.48 3.79
N ASP A 135 1.01 13.43 2.79
CA ASP A 135 0.55 12.17 2.21
C ASP A 135 0.14 12.26 0.72
N PRO A 136 -0.88 13.02 0.29
CA PRO A 136 -1.32 13.03 -1.11
C PRO A 136 -0.26 13.63 -2.05
N LEU A 137 -0.14 13.10 -3.27
CA LEU A 137 0.86 13.50 -4.27
C LEU A 137 0.21 14.18 -5.48
N TYR A 138 0.00 15.49 -5.39
CA TYR A 138 -0.66 16.28 -6.42
C TYR A 138 0.16 16.34 -7.72
N PRO A 139 -0.48 16.23 -8.89
CA PRO A 139 0.21 16.33 -10.18
C PRO A 139 0.74 17.74 -10.47
N GLU A 140 0.13 18.78 -9.89
CA GLU A 140 0.64 20.15 -9.98
C GLU A 140 1.97 20.34 -9.24
N THR A 141 2.84 21.18 -9.82
CA THR A 141 4.13 21.56 -9.24
C THR A 141 4.15 22.99 -8.72
N LYS A 142 3.22 23.84 -9.17
CA LYS A 142 3.16 25.25 -8.78
C LYS A 142 2.37 25.40 -7.49
N THR A 143 2.96 26.08 -6.51
CA THR A 143 2.28 26.32 -5.23
C THR A 143 2.75 27.61 -4.55
N LEU A 144 2.03 27.97 -3.49
CA LEU A 144 2.39 29.03 -2.54
C LEU A 144 2.76 28.37 -1.22
N ILE A 145 3.88 28.80 -0.66
CA ILE A 145 4.43 28.27 0.58
C ILE A 145 4.38 29.37 1.62
N GLY A 146 3.76 29.08 2.76
CA GLY A 146 3.64 29.95 3.93
C GLY A 146 4.97 30.31 4.56
N GLN A 147 4.92 31.19 5.55
CA GLN A 147 6.09 31.58 6.34
C GLN A 147 6.54 30.47 7.28
N HIS A 148 7.85 30.32 7.46
CA HIS A 148 8.51 29.35 8.35
C HIS A 148 8.04 27.91 8.19
N GLU A 149 7.58 27.53 6.99
CA GLU A 149 7.10 26.18 6.69
C GLU A 149 7.99 25.46 5.68
N SER A 150 8.02 24.15 5.83
CA SER A 150 8.70 23.22 4.95
C SER A 150 7.69 22.50 4.05
N ARG A 151 8.04 22.32 2.78
CA ARG A 151 7.26 21.58 1.79
C ARG A 151 8.19 20.74 0.92
N SER A 152 7.65 19.73 0.26
CA SER A 152 8.43 18.88 -0.64
C SER A 152 7.69 18.56 -1.94
N TYR A 153 8.50 18.25 -2.95
CA TYR A 153 8.08 17.56 -4.15
C TYR A 153 8.52 16.10 -4.04
N TRP A 154 7.65 15.17 -4.43
CA TRP A 154 7.99 13.77 -4.64
C TRP A 154 8.40 13.57 -6.10
N ILE A 155 9.55 12.94 -6.31
CA ILE A 155 10.10 12.63 -7.62
C ILE A 155 10.15 11.11 -7.76
N THR A 156 9.59 10.60 -8.84
CA THR A 156 9.65 9.18 -9.20
C THR A 156 10.39 9.03 -10.52
N LEU A 157 11.34 8.09 -10.56
CA LEU A 157 12.13 7.72 -11.73
C LEU A 157 11.88 6.24 -12.03
N ARG A 158 11.42 5.94 -13.25
CA ARG A 158 11.25 4.56 -13.76
C ARG A 158 12.41 4.23 -14.67
N ILE A 159 13.30 3.37 -14.21
CA ILE A 159 14.51 2.99 -14.92
C ILE A 159 14.18 1.91 -15.96
N PRO A 160 14.37 2.17 -17.27
CA PRO A 160 14.17 1.17 -18.31
C PRO A 160 15.05 -0.08 -18.10
N ALA A 161 14.63 -1.21 -18.66
CA ALA A 161 15.39 -2.47 -18.58
C ALA A 161 16.74 -2.38 -19.33
N ASP A 162 16.76 -1.57 -20.38
CA ASP A 162 17.89 -1.32 -21.29
C ASP A 162 18.68 -0.05 -20.94
N ALA A 163 18.40 0.60 -19.81
CA ALA A 163 19.17 1.75 -19.36
C ALA A 163 20.67 1.41 -19.20
N GLU A 164 21.55 2.34 -19.55
CA GLU A 164 22.99 2.17 -19.39
C GLU A 164 23.38 2.17 -17.90
N PRO A 165 24.05 1.12 -17.39
CA PRO A 165 24.53 1.09 -16.01
C PRO A 165 25.61 2.14 -15.75
N GLY A 166 25.68 2.61 -14.49
CA GLY A 166 26.70 3.55 -14.05
C GLY A 166 26.14 4.75 -13.31
N LYS A 167 27.03 5.69 -12.97
CA LYS A 167 26.66 6.92 -12.26
C LYS A 167 26.18 7.98 -13.23
N ARG A 168 25.08 8.62 -12.87
CA ARG A 168 24.48 9.76 -13.56
C ARG A 168 24.20 10.86 -12.56
N GLU A 169 24.46 12.09 -12.96
CA GLU A 169 24.02 13.27 -12.22
C GLU A 169 22.70 13.75 -12.83
N LEU A 170 21.66 13.77 -11.99
CA LEU A 170 20.38 14.41 -12.26
C LEU A 170 20.33 15.76 -11.54
N LYS A 171 19.40 16.62 -11.94
CA LYS A 171 19.22 17.92 -11.31
C LYS A 171 17.77 18.08 -10.90
N PHE A 172 17.53 18.54 -9.68
CA PHE A 172 16.24 19.11 -9.33
C PHE A 172 16.33 20.63 -9.37
N ARG A 173 15.47 21.26 -10.17
CA ARG A 173 15.41 22.72 -10.29
C ARG A 173 14.23 23.27 -9.51
N PHE A 174 14.50 24.23 -8.65
CA PHE A 174 13.51 25.08 -8.03
C PHE A 174 13.41 26.41 -8.79
N TYR A 175 12.18 26.88 -9.00
CA TYR A 175 11.91 28.22 -9.50
C TYR A 175 11.18 29.02 -8.42
N LEU A 176 11.85 30.02 -7.85
CA LEU A 176 11.42 30.71 -6.64
C LEU A 176 11.05 32.18 -6.90
N GLY A 177 9.97 32.61 -6.26
CA GLY A 177 9.50 33.99 -6.28
C GLY A 177 8.89 34.43 -7.62
N ASP A 178 8.43 35.69 -7.67
CA ASP A 178 7.71 36.23 -8.83
C ASP A 178 8.58 36.30 -10.11
N HIS A 179 9.89 36.43 -9.93
CA HIS A 179 10.86 36.45 -11.03
C HIS A 179 11.36 35.06 -11.44
N ARG A 180 10.83 33.98 -10.85
CA ARG A 180 11.23 32.59 -11.12
C ARG A 180 12.76 32.41 -11.06
N GLN A 181 13.39 32.90 -10.00
CA GLN A 181 14.82 32.70 -9.80
C GLN A 181 15.12 31.21 -9.65
N GLU A 182 16.15 30.76 -10.34
CA GLU A 182 16.44 29.34 -10.49
C GLU A 182 17.54 28.89 -9.53
N PHE A 183 17.28 27.77 -8.83
CA PHE A 183 18.25 27.11 -7.95
C PHE A 183 18.26 25.61 -8.22
N VAL A 184 19.43 25.00 -8.11
CA VAL A 184 19.65 23.62 -8.55
C VAL A 184 20.22 22.80 -7.39
N LEU A 185 19.62 21.64 -7.15
CA LEU A 185 20.18 20.60 -6.29
C LEU A 185 20.66 19.42 -7.15
N PRO A 186 21.92 18.97 -7.00
CA PRO A 186 22.42 17.80 -7.70
C PRO A 186 21.93 16.51 -7.03
N VAL A 187 21.45 15.56 -7.84
CA VAL A 187 21.00 14.25 -7.39
C VAL A 187 21.91 13.21 -8.05
N SER A 188 22.61 12.41 -7.24
CA SER A 188 23.48 11.35 -7.74
C SER A 188 22.66 10.07 -7.87
N LEU A 189 22.54 9.53 -9.08
CA LEU A 189 21.87 8.27 -9.37
C LEU A 189 22.89 7.24 -9.87
N GLU A 190 23.03 6.13 -9.16
CA GLU A 190 23.76 4.93 -9.62
C GLU A 190 22.74 3.93 -10.19
N ILE A 191 22.81 3.69 -11.50
CA ILE A 191 22.04 2.63 -12.16
C ILE A 191 22.86 1.35 -12.08
N SER A 192 22.37 0.37 -11.34
CA SER A 192 22.99 -0.96 -11.24
C SER A 192 22.79 -1.75 -12.54
N PRO A 193 23.76 -2.60 -12.95
CA PRO A 193 23.55 -3.53 -14.05
C PRO A 193 22.48 -4.59 -13.76
N PHE A 194 22.06 -4.75 -12.51
CA PHE A 194 20.97 -5.65 -12.10
C PHE A 194 19.65 -5.27 -12.77
N ILE A 195 19.03 -6.21 -13.48
CA ILE A 195 17.70 -6.05 -14.08
C ILE A 195 16.70 -6.80 -13.20
N VAL A 196 15.80 -6.08 -12.53
CA VAL A 196 14.75 -6.73 -11.73
C VAL A 196 13.70 -7.37 -12.64
N LYS A 197 13.31 -8.61 -12.36
CA LYS A 197 12.22 -9.29 -13.06
C LYS A 197 10.89 -8.99 -12.36
N PRO A 198 9.75 -9.09 -13.07
CA PRO A 198 8.45 -9.05 -12.43
C PRO A 198 8.35 -10.07 -11.29
N ARG A 199 7.62 -9.72 -10.23
CA ARG A 199 7.35 -10.63 -9.11
C ARG A 199 6.55 -11.84 -9.60
N GLU A 200 6.89 -13.02 -9.09
CA GLU A 200 6.18 -14.27 -9.40
C GLU A 200 5.68 -14.94 -8.13
N ASN A 201 4.57 -15.71 -8.21
CA ASN A 201 4.05 -16.55 -7.11
C ASN A 201 3.77 -15.81 -5.78
N PHE A 202 3.49 -14.51 -5.84
CA PHE A 202 3.06 -13.70 -4.69
C PHE A 202 1.93 -12.76 -5.10
N PRO A 203 0.68 -13.25 -5.11
CA PRO A 203 -0.53 -12.46 -5.31
C PRO A 203 -0.68 -11.35 -4.27
N VAL A 204 -1.09 -10.17 -4.73
CA VAL A 204 -1.35 -8.98 -3.93
C VAL A 204 -2.68 -8.38 -4.40
N THR A 205 -3.61 -8.22 -3.46
CA THR A 205 -4.92 -7.62 -3.69
C THR A 205 -5.21 -6.45 -2.74
N HIS A 206 -5.95 -5.47 -3.27
CA HIS A 206 -6.49 -4.34 -2.53
C HIS A 206 -7.96 -4.18 -2.90
N TRP A 207 -8.87 -4.15 -1.93
CA TRP A 207 -10.30 -4.09 -2.27
C TRP A 207 -10.72 -2.70 -2.74
N TRP A 208 -11.14 -2.65 -4.01
CA TRP A 208 -11.71 -1.47 -4.65
C TRP A 208 -13.21 -1.33 -4.39
N ARG A 209 -13.67 -0.09 -4.23
CA ARG A 209 -15.06 0.30 -3.94
C ARG A 209 -15.59 1.18 -5.07
N GLY A 210 -16.41 0.62 -5.95
CA GLY A 210 -16.95 1.34 -7.11
C GLY A 210 -18.03 2.35 -6.76
N GLU A 211 -18.78 2.10 -5.68
CA GLU A 211 -19.77 3.02 -5.16
C GLU A 211 -19.17 4.32 -4.65
N ALA A 212 -17.95 4.26 -4.10
CA ALA A 212 -17.22 5.44 -3.64
C ALA A 212 -16.89 6.38 -4.80
N THR A 213 -16.65 5.82 -5.99
CA THR A 213 -16.31 6.58 -7.18
C THR A 213 -17.50 7.40 -7.70
N TRP A 214 -18.68 6.79 -7.91
CA TRP A 214 -19.81 7.61 -8.39
C TRP A 214 -20.32 8.61 -7.35
N ASP A 215 -20.14 8.32 -6.05
CA ASP A 215 -20.61 9.22 -5.00
C ASP A 215 -19.69 10.42 -4.87
N HIS A 216 -18.37 10.24 -5.02
CA HIS A 216 -17.42 11.35 -5.02
C HIS A 216 -17.56 12.20 -6.28
N TYR A 217 -17.45 11.57 -7.46
CA TYR A 217 -17.41 12.26 -8.75
C TYR A 217 -18.79 12.65 -9.30
N LYS A 218 -19.87 12.33 -8.56
CA LYS A 218 -21.26 12.64 -8.92
C LYS A 218 -21.66 12.12 -10.30
N THR A 219 -21.20 10.92 -10.65
CA THR A 219 -21.57 10.23 -11.91
C THR A 219 -22.87 9.44 -11.75
N GLY A 220 -23.40 8.96 -12.88
CA GLY A 220 -24.36 7.85 -12.91
C GLY A 220 -23.73 6.53 -12.46
N MET A 221 -24.49 5.43 -12.56
CA MET A 221 -24.02 4.09 -12.19
C MET A 221 -23.36 3.40 -13.41
N PHE A 222 -23.85 2.23 -13.80
CA PHE A 222 -23.21 1.39 -14.80
C PHE A 222 -23.42 1.84 -16.25
N GLU A 223 -24.43 2.70 -16.47
CA GLU A 223 -24.73 3.36 -17.74
C GLU A 223 -23.82 4.55 -18.04
N ASP A 224 -23.11 5.06 -17.03
CA ASP A 224 -22.26 6.23 -17.16
C ASP A 224 -20.82 5.82 -17.55
N GLU A 225 -20.45 6.11 -18.80
CA GLU A 225 -19.10 5.83 -19.31
C GLU A 225 -18.00 6.62 -18.58
N ARG A 226 -18.33 7.77 -17.97
CA ARG A 226 -17.37 8.49 -17.11
C ARG A 226 -17.00 7.67 -15.88
N TRP A 227 -17.95 6.94 -15.29
CA TRP A 227 -17.66 6.05 -14.16
C TRP A 227 -16.74 4.90 -14.57
N TRP A 228 -16.95 4.31 -15.76
CA TRP A 228 -16.06 3.28 -16.30
C TRP A 228 -14.65 3.79 -16.57
N GLN A 229 -14.50 5.02 -17.07
CA GLN A 229 -13.19 5.64 -17.25
C GLN A 229 -12.47 5.85 -15.92
N LEU A 230 -13.15 6.43 -14.92
CA LEU A 230 -12.58 6.63 -13.57
C LEU A 230 -12.21 5.28 -12.91
N THR A 231 -13.03 4.25 -13.12
CA THR A 231 -12.75 2.88 -12.66
C THR A 231 -11.48 2.34 -13.32
N ARG A 232 -11.32 2.51 -14.65
CA ARG A 232 -10.10 2.12 -15.36
C ARG A 232 -8.88 2.82 -14.78
N ASP A 233 -8.95 4.12 -14.53
CA ASP A 233 -7.81 4.90 -14.04
C ASP A 233 -7.42 4.49 -12.60
N GLN A 234 -8.40 4.22 -11.74
CA GLN A 234 -8.18 3.68 -10.39
C GLN A 234 -7.57 2.28 -10.39
N LEU A 235 -8.08 1.37 -11.23
CA LEU A 235 -7.56 0.00 -11.30
C LEU A 235 -6.19 -0.06 -11.98
N LYS A 236 -5.95 0.81 -12.98
CA LYS A 236 -4.62 0.96 -13.58
C LYS A 236 -3.62 1.47 -12.56
N ASN A 237 -4.01 2.46 -11.75
CA ASN A 237 -3.19 2.92 -10.64
C ASN A 237 -2.84 1.77 -9.69
N MET A 238 -3.83 0.95 -9.31
CA MET A 238 -3.62 -0.21 -8.45
C MET A 238 -2.62 -1.22 -9.04
N TYR A 239 -2.73 -1.50 -10.34
CA TYR A 239 -1.82 -2.38 -11.08
C TYR A 239 -0.40 -1.82 -11.15
N ASP A 240 -0.25 -0.53 -11.48
CA ASP A 240 1.04 0.15 -11.60
C ASP A 240 1.81 0.20 -10.27
N HIS A 241 1.12 0.03 -9.13
CA HIS A 241 1.69 -0.04 -7.78
C HIS A 241 1.90 -1.48 -7.27
N GLY A 242 1.80 -2.47 -8.16
CA GLY A 242 2.24 -3.83 -7.90
C GLY A 242 1.17 -4.78 -7.36
N SER A 243 -0.11 -4.39 -7.34
CA SER A 243 -1.19 -5.38 -7.17
C SER A 243 -1.37 -6.16 -8.46
N ASN A 244 -1.52 -7.47 -8.37
CA ASN A 244 -1.66 -8.38 -9.51
C ASN A 244 -2.93 -9.24 -9.45
N VAL A 245 -3.69 -9.14 -8.36
CA VAL A 245 -5.03 -9.68 -8.19
C VAL A 245 -6.01 -8.51 -8.09
N VAL A 246 -7.16 -8.61 -8.75
CA VAL A 246 -8.22 -7.60 -8.67
C VAL A 246 -9.50 -8.18 -8.08
N TYR A 247 -10.05 -7.47 -7.10
CA TYR A 247 -11.36 -7.76 -6.54
C TYR A 247 -12.48 -7.42 -7.54
N VAL A 248 -13.32 -8.41 -7.88
CA VAL A 248 -14.46 -8.23 -8.79
C VAL A 248 -15.73 -8.04 -7.97
N PRO A 249 -16.40 -6.87 -8.01
CA PRO A 249 -17.60 -6.61 -7.22
C PRO A 249 -18.86 -7.24 -7.88
N MET A 250 -18.79 -8.54 -8.12
CA MET A 250 -19.93 -9.35 -8.59
C MET A 250 -21.11 -9.23 -7.62
N TYR A 251 -20.83 -9.29 -6.31
CA TYR A 251 -21.73 -8.94 -5.22
C TYR A 251 -21.32 -7.64 -4.55
N PHE A 252 -22.28 -6.97 -3.94
CA PHE A 252 -22.01 -5.82 -3.09
C PHE A 252 -21.54 -6.29 -1.69
N ASN A 253 -20.22 -6.47 -1.56
CA ASN A 253 -19.58 -7.05 -0.39
C ASN A 253 -19.41 -6.04 0.76
N ARG A 254 -20.55 -5.69 1.36
CA ARG A 254 -20.73 -4.72 2.43
C ARG A 254 -21.81 -5.27 3.37
N ARG A 255 -21.58 -5.24 4.69
CA ARG A 255 -22.64 -5.59 5.65
C ARG A 255 -23.67 -4.49 5.79
N GLU A 256 -23.47 -3.34 5.17
CA GLU A 256 -24.37 -2.21 5.20
C GLU A 256 -25.44 -2.39 4.13
N THR A 257 -26.61 -1.78 4.30
CA THR A 257 -27.59 -1.69 3.21
C THR A 257 -27.41 -0.38 2.46
N PHE A 258 -27.12 -0.47 1.17
CA PHE A 258 -27.07 0.71 0.30
C PHE A 258 -28.32 0.76 -0.59
N LYS A 259 -28.74 1.98 -0.92
CA LYS A 259 -29.75 2.25 -1.95
C LYS A 259 -29.17 2.10 -3.35
N ARG A 260 -27.86 2.39 -3.50
CA ARG A 260 -27.10 2.28 -4.74
C ARG A 260 -25.93 1.31 -4.53
N PRO A 261 -26.16 -0.02 -4.48
CA PRO A 261 -25.09 -0.98 -4.34
C PRO A 261 -24.26 -1.10 -5.63
N CYS A 262 -22.94 -1.12 -5.53
CA CYS A 262 -22.05 -1.46 -6.65
C CYS A 262 -21.99 -2.98 -6.86
N GLN A 263 -23.15 -3.58 -7.17
CA GLN A 263 -23.28 -4.99 -7.53
C GLN A 263 -23.29 -5.14 -9.05
N LEU A 264 -22.26 -5.78 -9.62
CA LEU A 264 -22.18 -5.99 -11.06
C LEU A 264 -23.07 -7.15 -11.55
N LEU A 265 -23.28 -8.20 -10.74
CA LEU A 265 -24.17 -9.28 -11.13
C LEU A 265 -25.62 -8.80 -11.05
N VAL A 266 -26.32 -8.79 -12.18
CA VAL A 266 -27.76 -8.54 -12.17
C VAL A 266 -28.46 -9.85 -11.86
N VAL A 267 -29.19 -9.87 -10.76
CA VAL A 267 -29.97 -11.04 -10.33
C VAL A 267 -31.46 -10.71 -10.48
N ASN A 268 -32.17 -11.51 -11.27
CA ASN A 268 -33.61 -11.40 -11.42
C ASN A 268 -34.30 -12.56 -10.69
N GLU A 269 -35.49 -12.32 -10.13
CA GLU A 269 -36.32 -13.35 -9.51
C GLU A 269 -37.69 -13.40 -10.23
N PRO A 270 -37.78 -14.02 -11.42
CA PRO A 270 -39.02 -14.06 -12.19
C PRO A 270 -40.17 -14.77 -11.47
N GLN A 271 -39.85 -15.67 -10.53
CA GLN A 271 -40.80 -16.32 -9.63
C GLN A 271 -40.14 -16.48 -8.25
N PRO A 272 -40.89 -16.44 -7.14
CA PRO A 272 -40.32 -16.61 -5.80
C PRO A 272 -39.42 -17.85 -5.71
N GLY A 273 -38.16 -17.64 -5.32
CA GLY A 273 -37.14 -18.69 -5.19
C GLY A 273 -36.56 -19.21 -6.50
N ARG A 274 -36.85 -18.60 -7.66
CA ARG A 274 -36.24 -18.95 -8.95
C ARG A 274 -35.47 -17.76 -9.49
N TYR A 275 -34.17 -17.95 -9.73
CA TYR A 275 -33.26 -16.85 -10.08
C TYR A 275 -32.73 -16.96 -11.51
N GLU A 276 -32.48 -15.81 -12.12
CA GLU A 276 -31.76 -15.66 -13.39
C GLU A 276 -30.61 -14.67 -13.20
N PHE A 277 -29.48 -14.94 -13.86
CA PHE A 277 -28.21 -14.21 -13.65
C PHE A 277 -27.73 -13.59 -14.96
N ASP A 278 -27.67 -12.25 -15.04
CA ASP A 278 -27.05 -11.55 -16.17
C ASP A 278 -25.62 -11.09 -15.81
N TRP A 279 -24.66 -11.68 -16.53
CA TRP A 279 -23.22 -11.54 -16.32
C TRP A 279 -22.58 -10.41 -17.14
N LYS A 280 -23.33 -9.64 -17.93
CA LYS A 280 -22.73 -8.66 -18.87
C LYS A 280 -21.82 -7.64 -18.20
N LEU A 281 -22.25 -7.07 -17.07
CA LEU A 281 -21.46 -6.08 -16.33
C LEU A 281 -20.23 -6.71 -15.66
N VAL A 282 -20.37 -7.94 -15.12
CA VAL A 282 -19.25 -8.72 -14.58
C VAL A 282 -18.21 -8.98 -15.67
N LYS A 283 -18.64 -9.43 -16.84
CA LYS A 283 -17.76 -9.67 -18.00
C LYS A 283 -17.06 -8.38 -18.44
N ARG A 284 -17.81 -7.29 -18.59
CA ARG A 284 -17.25 -5.97 -18.97
C ARG A 284 -16.15 -5.53 -17.99
N PHE A 285 -16.36 -5.70 -16.69
CA PHE A 285 -15.37 -5.37 -15.67
C PHE A 285 -14.12 -6.25 -15.75
N VAL A 286 -14.30 -7.57 -15.92
CA VAL A 286 -13.19 -8.52 -16.11
C VAL A 286 -12.38 -8.19 -17.36
N ASP A 287 -13.03 -7.89 -18.48
CA ASP A 287 -12.37 -7.53 -19.73
C ASP A 287 -11.55 -6.23 -19.55
N LEU A 288 -12.11 -5.21 -18.90
CA LEU A 288 -11.39 -3.99 -18.54
C LEU A 288 -10.14 -4.28 -17.69
N CYS A 289 -10.26 -5.16 -16.69
CA CYS A 289 -9.12 -5.55 -15.86
C CYS A 289 -8.04 -6.29 -16.65
N ARG A 290 -8.45 -7.17 -17.58
CA ARG A 290 -7.53 -7.89 -18.48
C ARG A 290 -6.77 -6.94 -19.40
N GLU A 291 -7.45 -5.93 -19.94
CA GLU A 291 -6.84 -4.88 -20.77
C GLU A 291 -5.80 -4.07 -19.99
N ILE A 292 -6.04 -3.80 -18.69
CA ILE A 292 -5.06 -3.12 -17.82
C ILE A 292 -3.81 -4.00 -17.60
N GLY A 293 -4.00 -5.31 -17.41
CA GLY A 293 -2.90 -6.25 -17.19
C GLY A 293 -3.17 -7.30 -16.12
N PHE A 294 -4.27 -7.20 -15.36
CA PHE A 294 -4.62 -8.20 -14.35
C PHE A 294 -4.84 -9.57 -14.98
N ARG A 295 -4.36 -10.61 -14.29
CA ARG A 295 -4.49 -12.01 -14.72
C ARG A 295 -5.13 -12.91 -13.67
N GLU A 296 -5.23 -12.43 -12.43
CA GLU A 296 -5.83 -13.14 -11.30
C GLU A 296 -6.99 -12.31 -10.72
N PHE A 297 -8.05 -13.00 -10.28
CA PHE A 297 -9.32 -12.38 -9.89
C PHE A 297 -9.77 -12.90 -8.53
N GLU A 298 -10.19 -11.99 -7.67
CA GLU A 298 -10.72 -12.29 -6.35
C GLU A 298 -12.24 -12.04 -6.35
N TRP A 299 -12.99 -13.00 -5.81
CA TRP A 299 -14.45 -13.00 -5.84
C TRP A 299 -15.06 -12.76 -4.45
N PRO A 300 -16.23 -12.11 -4.37
CA PRO A 300 -16.87 -11.74 -3.10
C PRO A 300 -17.13 -12.90 -2.13
N HIS A 301 -17.30 -12.57 -0.85
CA HIS A 301 -17.74 -13.52 0.17
C HIS A 301 -19.17 -14.01 -0.11
N MET A 302 -19.41 -15.28 0.20
CA MET A 302 -20.75 -15.87 0.15
C MET A 302 -21.53 -15.59 1.45
N TRP A 303 -20.88 -15.37 2.59
CA TRP A 303 -21.53 -14.97 3.84
C TRP A 303 -20.97 -13.63 4.32
N ILE A 304 -21.77 -12.92 5.12
CA ILE A 304 -21.30 -11.69 5.76
C ILE A 304 -20.20 -12.02 6.77
N TYR A 305 -19.23 -11.12 6.85
CA TYR A 305 -18.08 -11.18 7.74
C TYR A 305 -18.41 -11.32 9.24
N TRP A 306 -17.40 -11.69 10.02
CA TRP A 306 -17.32 -11.89 11.47
C TRP A 306 -17.92 -13.15 12.07
N GLY A 307 -19.09 -13.59 11.63
CA GLY A 307 -19.80 -14.66 12.35
C GLY A 307 -20.40 -15.76 11.47
N VAL A 308 -20.48 -15.54 10.15
CA VAL A 308 -21.22 -16.42 9.23
C VAL A 308 -22.67 -16.61 9.70
N GLU A 309 -23.28 -15.54 10.23
CA GLU A 309 -24.63 -15.58 10.81
C GLU A 309 -25.72 -15.25 9.79
N ASN A 310 -25.37 -14.47 8.77
CA ASN A 310 -26.26 -13.99 7.73
C ASN A 310 -25.67 -14.26 6.33
N PRO A 311 -26.54 -14.50 5.34
CA PRO A 311 -26.11 -14.58 3.95
C PRO A 311 -25.60 -13.22 3.47
N MET A 312 -24.76 -13.23 2.44
CA MET A 312 -24.39 -11.99 1.77
C MET A 312 -25.64 -11.21 1.31
N ARG A 313 -25.59 -9.89 1.34
CA ARG A 313 -26.71 -9.04 0.91
C ARG A 313 -26.68 -8.92 -0.61
N ILE A 314 -27.60 -9.63 -1.25
CA ILE A 314 -27.71 -9.66 -2.71
C ILE A 314 -28.93 -8.85 -3.13
N TYR A 315 -28.71 -8.00 -4.12
CA TYR A 315 -29.72 -7.10 -4.63
C TYR A 315 -30.30 -7.59 -5.96
N THR A 316 -31.59 -7.36 -6.14
CA THR A 316 -32.30 -7.41 -7.42
C THR A 316 -32.74 -5.99 -7.79
N LYS A 317 -33.00 -5.76 -9.07
CA LYS A 317 -33.57 -4.51 -9.57
C LYS A 317 -35.08 -4.68 -9.72
N ALA A 318 -35.85 -3.98 -8.90
CA ALA A 318 -37.30 -3.88 -9.02
C ALA A 318 -37.67 -2.46 -9.44
N ASP A 319 -38.27 -2.32 -10.62
CA ASP A 319 -38.44 -1.04 -11.33
C ASP A 319 -37.07 -0.34 -11.51
N ASP A 320 -36.92 0.87 -10.97
CA ASP A 320 -35.67 1.65 -10.98
C ASP A 320 -34.94 1.66 -9.63
N ARG A 321 -35.22 0.70 -8.74
CA ARG A 321 -34.60 0.62 -7.41
C ARG A 321 -33.94 -0.74 -7.17
N TYR A 322 -32.84 -0.69 -6.44
CA TYR A 322 -32.22 -1.90 -5.90
C TYR A 322 -32.91 -2.29 -4.59
N VAL A 323 -33.36 -3.53 -4.52
CA VAL A 323 -33.98 -4.13 -3.33
C VAL A 323 -33.27 -5.44 -3.02
N MET A 324 -33.10 -5.77 -1.74
CA MET A 324 -32.46 -7.04 -1.38
C MET A 324 -33.40 -8.21 -1.66
N LEU A 325 -32.85 -9.35 -2.10
CA LEU A 325 -33.59 -10.60 -2.34
C LEU A 325 -34.16 -11.19 -1.04
N TRP A 326 -33.58 -10.84 0.11
CA TRP A 326 -34.02 -11.26 1.43
C TRP A 326 -33.75 -10.17 2.46
N PRO A 327 -34.49 -10.18 3.59
CA PRO A 327 -34.23 -9.27 4.69
C PRO A 327 -32.82 -9.47 5.30
N PRO A 328 -32.15 -8.41 5.82
CA PRO A 328 -30.83 -8.50 6.43
C PRO A 328 -30.69 -9.53 7.56
N GLU A 329 -31.76 -9.76 8.32
CA GLU A 329 -31.85 -10.67 9.45
C GLU A 329 -31.99 -12.15 9.05
N THR A 330 -32.08 -12.45 7.75
CA THR A 330 -32.17 -13.81 7.24
C THR A 330 -31.01 -14.66 7.76
N SER A 331 -31.29 -15.86 8.26
CA SER A 331 -30.26 -16.75 8.78
C SER A 331 -29.36 -17.28 7.64
N ALA A 332 -28.05 -17.36 7.92
CA ALA A 332 -27.00 -17.87 7.04
C ALA A 332 -27.28 -19.22 6.39
N PHE A 333 -28.13 -20.05 6.99
CA PHE A 333 -28.44 -21.40 6.53
C PHE A 333 -29.93 -21.59 6.20
N SER A 334 -30.66 -20.49 6.00
CA SER A 334 -32.08 -20.55 5.63
C SER A 334 -32.29 -21.27 4.30
N ASP A 335 -33.45 -21.92 4.14
CA ASP A 335 -33.81 -22.61 2.91
C ASP A 335 -33.82 -21.66 1.70
N VAL A 336 -34.22 -20.40 1.90
CA VAL A 336 -34.20 -19.35 0.88
C VAL A 336 -32.78 -19.14 0.36
N TYR A 337 -31.80 -18.96 1.26
CA TYR A 337 -30.43 -18.71 0.85
C TYR A 337 -29.74 -19.93 0.26
N VAL A 338 -29.94 -21.12 0.86
CA VAL A 338 -29.36 -22.35 0.32
C VAL A 338 -29.96 -22.68 -1.05
N ASN A 339 -31.25 -22.38 -1.27
CA ASN A 339 -31.88 -22.49 -2.59
C ASN A 339 -31.27 -21.53 -3.63
N TYR A 340 -30.96 -20.29 -3.23
CA TYR A 340 -30.22 -19.36 -4.08
C TYR A 340 -28.84 -19.92 -4.47
N LEU A 341 -28.04 -20.39 -3.50
CA LEU A 341 -26.72 -20.96 -3.76
C LEU A 341 -26.76 -22.17 -4.71
N ARG A 342 -27.78 -23.04 -4.59
CA ARG A 342 -27.97 -24.18 -5.50
C ARG A 342 -28.17 -23.78 -6.97
N GLN A 343 -28.72 -22.59 -7.22
CA GLN A 343 -28.93 -22.07 -8.57
C GLN A 343 -27.74 -21.22 -9.03
N PHE A 344 -27.19 -20.39 -8.14
CA PHE A 344 -26.11 -19.48 -8.45
C PHE A 344 -24.77 -20.19 -8.73
N LEU A 345 -24.37 -21.13 -7.87
CA LEU A 345 -23.02 -21.71 -7.93
C LEU A 345 -22.73 -22.48 -9.24
N PRO A 346 -23.67 -23.26 -9.81
CA PRO A 346 -23.48 -23.86 -11.14
C PRO A 346 -23.33 -22.81 -12.25
N GLU A 347 -24.18 -21.78 -12.27
CA GLU A 347 -24.12 -20.70 -13.28
C GLU A 347 -22.82 -19.89 -13.16
N PHE A 348 -22.36 -19.65 -11.94
CA PHE A 348 -21.08 -19.00 -11.70
C PHE A 348 -19.91 -19.86 -12.19
N HIS A 349 -19.92 -21.17 -11.91
CA HIS A 349 -18.90 -22.09 -12.42
C HIS A 349 -18.84 -22.09 -13.96
N ASP A 350 -20.00 -22.10 -14.61
CA ASP A 350 -20.08 -22.09 -16.07
C ASP A 350 -19.62 -20.76 -16.67
N PHE A 351 -19.93 -19.63 -16.03
CA PHE A 351 -19.37 -18.33 -16.39
C PHE A 351 -17.83 -18.34 -16.29
N LEU A 352 -17.28 -18.82 -15.17
CA LEU A 352 -15.83 -18.90 -14.94
C LEU A 352 -15.12 -19.79 -15.97
N LYS A 353 -15.74 -20.90 -16.39
CA LYS A 353 -15.18 -21.76 -17.44
C LYS A 353 -15.24 -21.10 -18.81
N ARG A 354 -16.38 -20.50 -19.15
CA ARG A 354 -16.61 -19.87 -20.46
C ARG A 354 -15.65 -18.71 -20.70
N GLU A 355 -15.38 -17.94 -19.65
CA GLU A 355 -14.49 -16.78 -19.70
C GLU A 355 -13.03 -17.11 -19.35
N ASP A 356 -12.69 -18.39 -19.12
CA ASP A 356 -11.34 -18.86 -18.73
C ASP A 356 -10.77 -18.14 -17.48
N LEU A 357 -11.55 -18.15 -16.41
CA LEU A 357 -11.24 -17.50 -15.12
C LEU A 357 -10.98 -18.50 -14.00
N LEU A 358 -11.47 -19.74 -14.11
CA LEU A 358 -11.47 -20.70 -13.01
C LEU A 358 -10.06 -20.97 -12.43
N GLY A 359 -9.05 -21.06 -13.31
CA GLY A 359 -7.66 -21.36 -12.91
C GLY A 359 -6.94 -20.20 -12.21
N CYS A 360 -7.41 -18.97 -12.38
CA CYS A 360 -6.81 -17.75 -11.86
C CYS A 360 -7.74 -17.01 -10.88
N SER A 361 -8.67 -17.73 -10.26
CA SER A 361 -9.66 -17.17 -9.36
C SER A 361 -9.43 -17.58 -7.91
N TYR A 362 -9.65 -16.62 -7.01
CA TYR A 362 -9.71 -16.83 -5.58
C TYR A 362 -11.11 -16.53 -5.05
N PHE A 363 -11.64 -17.40 -4.20
CA PHE A 363 -13.01 -17.29 -3.72
C PHE A 363 -13.05 -17.14 -2.21
N HIS A 364 -14.08 -16.45 -1.74
CA HIS A 364 -14.25 -16.17 -0.34
C HIS A 364 -15.49 -16.86 0.23
N LEU A 365 -15.39 -17.36 1.47
CA LEU A 365 -16.56 -17.80 2.23
C LEU A 365 -17.06 -16.66 3.12
N SER A 366 -16.21 -16.13 3.99
CA SER A 366 -16.53 -15.06 4.95
C SER A 366 -15.26 -14.43 5.52
N ASP A 367 -15.28 -13.11 5.73
CA ASP A 367 -14.13 -12.36 6.26
C ASP A 367 -14.14 -12.30 7.80
N GLU A 368 -12.96 -12.45 8.41
CA GLU A 368 -12.67 -12.38 9.85
C GLU A 368 -13.61 -13.13 10.83
N PRO A 369 -14.07 -14.38 10.57
CA PRO A 369 -14.78 -15.12 11.58
C PRO A 369 -13.90 -15.43 12.80
N GLY A 370 -14.40 -15.10 13.98
CA GLY A 370 -13.69 -15.29 15.26
C GLY A 370 -13.55 -16.74 15.74
N ALA A 371 -13.23 -16.92 17.02
CA ALA A 371 -13.09 -18.23 17.66
C ALA A 371 -14.46 -18.85 18.04
N GLY A 372 -14.44 -20.10 18.50
CA GLY A 372 -15.61 -20.74 19.14
C GLY A 372 -16.76 -20.99 18.17
N GLN A 373 -17.95 -20.45 18.46
CA GLN A 373 -19.16 -20.72 17.65
C GLN A 373 -19.01 -20.29 16.19
N HIS A 374 -18.19 -19.28 15.91
CA HIS A 374 -17.94 -18.83 14.53
C HIS A 374 -17.21 -19.91 13.70
N VAL A 375 -16.32 -20.69 14.33
CA VAL A 375 -15.65 -21.84 13.69
C VAL A 375 -16.68 -22.90 13.28
N GLU A 376 -17.67 -23.18 14.13
CA GLU A 376 -18.74 -24.14 13.82
C GLU A 376 -19.67 -23.64 12.71
N ASN A 377 -19.99 -22.34 12.69
CA ASN A 377 -20.75 -21.73 11.60
C ASN A 377 -19.97 -21.81 10.27
N TYR A 378 -18.67 -21.48 10.30
CA TYR A 378 -17.79 -21.55 9.14
C TYR A 378 -17.68 -22.99 8.61
N LYS A 379 -17.53 -24.00 9.48
CA LYS A 379 -17.57 -25.42 9.10
C LYS A 379 -18.84 -25.78 8.34
N ARG A 380 -20.00 -25.34 8.85
CA ARG A 380 -21.29 -25.61 8.20
C ARG A 380 -21.40 -24.94 6.83
N ALA A 381 -20.99 -23.67 6.72
CA ALA A 381 -20.95 -22.97 5.44
C ALA A 381 -19.97 -23.63 4.45
N ARG A 382 -18.80 -24.06 4.93
CA ARG A 382 -17.80 -24.76 4.12
C ARG A 382 -18.33 -26.11 3.62
N GLN A 383 -19.09 -26.83 4.43
CA GLN A 383 -19.74 -28.07 4.01
C GLN A 383 -20.73 -27.84 2.87
N ILE A 384 -21.54 -26.77 2.95
CA ILE A 384 -22.45 -26.39 1.84
C ILE A 384 -21.66 -26.11 0.56
N LEU A 385 -20.55 -25.35 0.64
CA LEU A 385 -19.71 -25.09 -0.53
C LEU A 385 -19.03 -26.36 -1.06
N ARG A 386 -18.59 -27.30 -0.20
CA ARG A 386 -18.03 -28.58 -0.65
C ARG A 386 -19.05 -29.42 -1.42
N GLU A 387 -20.33 -29.35 -1.04
CA GLU A 387 -21.41 -30.07 -1.72
C GLU A 387 -21.82 -29.39 -3.04
N LEU A 388 -21.98 -28.05 -3.03
CA LEU A 388 -22.53 -27.31 -4.17
C LEU A 388 -21.47 -26.79 -5.14
N ALA A 389 -20.26 -26.54 -4.66
CA ALA A 389 -19.16 -25.95 -5.42
C ALA A 389 -17.79 -26.52 -5.00
N PRO A 390 -17.56 -27.85 -5.15
CA PRO A 390 -16.28 -28.48 -4.81
C PRO A 390 -15.09 -27.95 -5.62
N TRP A 391 -15.35 -27.19 -6.69
CA TRP A 391 -14.37 -26.52 -7.53
C TRP A 391 -13.83 -25.21 -6.93
N MET A 392 -14.49 -24.63 -5.91
CA MET A 392 -14.08 -23.36 -5.29
C MET A 392 -12.91 -23.57 -4.32
N LYS A 393 -11.78 -22.94 -4.64
CA LYS A 393 -10.67 -22.74 -3.70
C LYS A 393 -10.96 -21.54 -2.81
N VAL A 394 -11.22 -21.79 -1.54
CA VAL A 394 -11.61 -20.76 -0.57
C VAL A 394 -10.38 -20.19 0.12
N MET A 395 -10.32 -18.86 0.16
CA MET A 395 -9.39 -18.06 0.94
C MET A 395 -10.18 -17.10 1.83
N ASP A 396 -9.72 -16.80 3.04
CA ASP A 396 -10.38 -15.83 3.93
C ASP A 396 -9.41 -15.29 4.99
N ALA A 397 -9.68 -14.08 5.50
CA ALA A 397 -8.99 -13.50 6.65
C ALA A 397 -9.32 -14.28 7.92
N LEU A 398 -8.35 -15.05 8.43
CA LEU A 398 -8.57 -16.05 9.48
C LEU A 398 -7.39 -16.06 10.46
N SER A 399 -7.48 -15.21 11.48
CA SER A 399 -6.40 -15.04 12.47
C SER A 399 -6.35 -16.14 13.52
N ASP A 400 -7.48 -16.78 13.85
CA ASP A 400 -7.47 -17.96 14.72
C ASP A 400 -6.84 -19.14 13.96
N ILE A 401 -5.83 -19.77 14.55
CA ILE A 401 -5.09 -20.88 13.92
C ILE A 401 -5.93 -22.15 13.74
N ASP A 402 -7.01 -22.29 14.49
CA ASP A 402 -7.87 -23.49 14.42
C ASP A 402 -8.48 -23.67 13.03
N TYR A 403 -8.73 -22.59 12.29
CA TYR A 403 -9.17 -22.65 10.89
C TYR A 403 -8.15 -23.37 10.00
N GLY A 404 -6.86 -23.02 10.16
CA GLY A 404 -5.76 -23.65 9.43
C GLY A 404 -5.53 -25.10 9.86
N LYS A 405 -5.45 -25.36 11.18
CA LYS A 405 -5.19 -26.71 11.72
C LYS A 405 -6.25 -27.74 11.31
N GLN A 406 -7.50 -27.29 11.18
CA GLN A 406 -8.63 -28.16 10.80
C GLN A 406 -8.85 -28.21 9.28
N GLY A 407 -8.08 -27.48 8.47
CA GLY A 407 -8.22 -27.46 7.02
C GLY A 407 -9.60 -26.94 6.57
N LEU A 408 -10.12 -25.92 7.25
CA LEU A 408 -11.44 -25.36 6.93
C LEU A 408 -11.41 -24.48 5.68
N THR A 409 -10.28 -23.82 5.44
CA THR A 409 -10.00 -22.99 4.26
C THR A 409 -8.84 -23.58 3.47
N ASP A 410 -8.75 -23.29 2.17
CA ASP A 410 -7.63 -23.73 1.33
C ASP A 410 -6.44 -22.76 1.43
N ILE A 411 -6.73 -21.47 1.70
CA ILE A 411 -5.74 -20.40 1.79
C ILE A 411 -6.08 -19.51 3.00
N PRO A 412 -5.60 -19.83 4.21
CA PRO A 412 -5.79 -18.96 5.36
C PRO A 412 -4.98 -17.67 5.20
N ILE A 413 -5.57 -16.55 5.62
CA ILE A 413 -4.95 -15.23 5.59
C ILE A 413 -4.95 -14.67 7.03
N PRO A 414 -4.09 -15.14 7.94
CA PRO A 414 -3.96 -14.55 9.26
C PRO A 414 -3.47 -13.10 9.20
N MET A 415 -3.90 -12.31 10.17
CA MET A 415 -3.32 -11.00 10.42
C MET A 415 -1.84 -11.17 10.75
N VAL A 416 -1.00 -10.21 10.37
CA VAL A 416 0.46 -10.29 10.60
C VAL A 416 0.86 -10.54 12.06
N SER A 417 0.05 -10.11 13.04
CA SER A 417 0.27 -10.40 14.47
C SER A 417 -0.08 -11.83 14.88
N ALA A 418 -0.89 -12.55 14.11
CA ALA A 418 -1.27 -13.95 14.32
C ALA A 418 -0.50 -14.93 13.42
N ALA A 419 0.16 -14.43 12.36
CA ALA A 419 0.85 -15.25 11.36
C ALA A 419 1.97 -16.14 11.94
N GLN A 420 2.58 -15.76 13.06
CA GLN A 420 3.64 -16.55 13.70
C GLN A 420 3.16 -17.97 14.06
N ALA A 421 1.93 -18.11 14.54
CA ALA A 421 1.37 -19.42 14.88
C ALA A 421 1.24 -20.31 13.63
N TYR A 422 0.88 -19.73 12.48
CA TYR A 422 0.78 -20.46 11.21
C TYR A 422 2.16 -20.88 10.69
N ILE A 423 3.17 -20.02 10.83
CA ILE A 423 4.57 -20.33 10.51
C ILE A 423 5.05 -21.53 11.34
N GLU A 424 4.86 -21.50 12.66
CA GLU A 424 5.27 -22.57 13.58
C GLU A 424 4.56 -23.90 13.31
N ALA A 425 3.30 -23.85 12.89
CA ALA A 425 2.53 -25.03 12.51
C ALA A 425 2.84 -25.55 11.10
N GLY A 426 3.65 -24.84 10.31
CA GLY A 426 3.97 -25.21 8.93
C GLY A 426 2.79 -25.10 7.97
N ILE A 427 1.80 -24.25 8.28
CA ILE A 427 0.58 -24.08 7.47
C ILE A 427 0.85 -22.98 6.42
N PRO A 428 0.76 -23.29 5.11
CA PRO A 428 0.85 -22.27 4.06
C PRO A 428 -0.24 -21.23 4.21
N HIS A 429 0.12 -19.95 4.13
CA HIS A 429 -0.80 -18.85 4.39
C HIS A 429 -0.43 -17.61 3.57
N TRP A 430 -1.42 -16.76 3.34
CA TRP A 430 -1.21 -15.35 2.99
C TRP A 430 -1.19 -14.53 4.27
N VAL A 431 -0.97 -13.22 4.18
CA VAL A 431 -1.08 -12.33 5.35
C VAL A 431 -1.87 -11.06 5.00
N TYR A 432 -2.45 -10.45 6.04
CA TYR A 432 -3.03 -9.11 5.93
C TYR A 432 -2.70 -8.29 7.18
N TYR A 433 -2.90 -6.98 7.06
CA TYR A 433 -3.12 -6.08 8.18
C TYR A 433 -4.29 -5.15 7.81
N CYS A 434 -4.86 -4.49 8.80
CA CYS A 434 -5.96 -3.54 8.65
C CYS A 434 -5.81 -2.44 9.71
N CYS A 435 -6.90 -1.98 10.32
CA CYS A 435 -6.91 -1.08 11.47
C CYS A 435 -6.12 -1.62 12.69
N SER A 436 -5.72 -2.88 12.64
CA SER A 436 -4.78 -3.53 13.55
C SER A 436 -3.84 -4.47 12.77
N PRO A 437 -2.71 -4.89 13.37
CA PRO A 437 -2.15 -4.45 14.64
C PRO A 437 -1.51 -3.05 14.55
N SER A 438 -1.42 -2.36 15.70
CA SER A 438 -0.64 -1.13 15.89
C SER A 438 0.60 -1.41 16.75
N GLY A 439 1.47 -0.44 17.07
CA GLY A 439 2.67 -0.74 17.85
C GLY A 439 3.78 -1.35 16.99
N PRO A 440 4.51 -2.41 17.44
CA PRO A 440 5.71 -2.90 16.76
C PRO A 440 5.46 -3.61 15.42
N TRP A 441 4.23 -4.01 15.14
CA TRP A 441 3.89 -4.77 13.94
C TRP A 441 3.85 -3.92 12.67
N LEU A 442 4.10 -4.57 11.53
CA LEU A 442 3.94 -3.99 10.20
C LEU A 442 2.52 -3.45 9.99
N ASN A 443 2.42 -2.21 9.53
CA ASN A 443 1.19 -1.57 9.07
C ASN A 443 1.53 -0.35 8.17
N ARG A 444 0.53 0.46 7.78
CA ARG A 444 0.71 1.64 6.90
C ARG A 444 -0.24 2.80 7.18
N PHE A 445 -0.48 3.12 8.45
CA PHE A 445 -1.22 4.31 8.86
C PHE A 445 -0.45 5.60 8.53
N LEU A 446 -1.10 6.76 8.64
CA LEU A 446 -0.46 8.06 8.37
C LEU A 446 0.74 8.35 9.26
N ASP A 447 0.72 7.88 10.50
CA ASP A 447 1.80 8.00 11.46
C ASP A 447 2.67 6.75 11.55
N THR A 448 2.57 5.84 10.57
CA THR A 448 3.54 4.77 10.44
C THR A 448 4.81 5.28 9.74
N PRO A 449 6.01 5.04 10.31
CA PRO A 449 7.27 5.38 9.66
C PRO A 449 7.37 4.79 8.25
N LEU A 450 7.77 5.60 7.26
CA LEU A 450 7.85 5.14 5.86
C LEU A 450 8.84 3.97 5.70
N ALA A 451 9.95 3.95 6.43
CA ALA A 451 10.87 2.82 6.43
C ALA A 451 10.21 1.52 6.94
N LYS A 452 9.25 1.61 7.86
CA LYS A 452 8.49 0.46 8.33
C LYS A 452 7.52 -0.06 7.26
N ILE A 453 6.88 0.83 6.50
CA ILE A 453 6.04 0.46 5.36
C ILE A 453 6.89 -0.24 4.28
N ARG A 454 8.07 0.30 3.97
CA ARG A 454 9.01 -0.27 2.97
C ARG A 454 9.45 -1.69 3.31
N MET A 455 9.42 -2.09 4.59
CA MET A 455 9.74 -3.46 5.01
C MET A 455 8.70 -4.51 4.61
N SER A 456 7.53 -4.12 4.08
CA SER A 456 6.46 -5.08 3.73
C SER A 456 6.96 -6.21 2.83
N GLY A 457 7.58 -5.91 1.69
CA GLY A 457 8.12 -6.93 0.79
C GLY A 457 9.23 -7.80 1.39
N TRP A 458 10.13 -7.21 2.18
CA TRP A 458 11.19 -7.96 2.89
C TRP A 458 10.60 -8.98 3.86
N LEU A 459 9.60 -8.57 4.64
CA LEU A 459 8.91 -9.41 5.61
C LEU A 459 8.14 -10.53 4.92
N PHE A 460 7.35 -10.20 3.89
CA PHE A 460 6.60 -11.19 3.13
C PHE A 460 7.51 -12.25 2.50
N TYR A 461 8.66 -11.83 1.98
CA TYR A 461 9.67 -12.72 1.40
C TYR A 461 10.32 -13.63 2.45
N LYS A 462 10.93 -13.02 3.48
CA LYS A 462 11.63 -13.74 4.57
C LYS A 462 10.72 -14.77 5.23
N LEU A 463 9.52 -14.33 5.60
CA LEU A 463 8.57 -15.12 6.39
C LEU A 463 7.71 -16.03 5.51
N ARG A 464 8.03 -16.12 4.21
CA ARG A 464 7.46 -17.07 3.25
C ARG A 464 5.93 -16.97 3.13
N ALA A 465 5.38 -15.77 3.26
CA ALA A 465 3.98 -15.52 2.95
C ALA A 465 3.70 -15.84 1.47
N ARG A 466 2.51 -16.36 1.18
CA ARG A 466 2.09 -16.77 -0.17
C ARG A 466 1.25 -15.73 -0.90
N GLY A 467 0.91 -14.63 -0.24
CA GLY A 467 0.23 -13.49 -0.82
C GLY A 467 -0.08 -12.44 0.25
N PHE A 468 -0.58 -11.29 -0.20
CA PHE A 468 -0.99 -10.19 0.67
C PHE A 468 -2.36 -9.64 0.28
N LEU A 469 -3.17 -9.34 1.29
CA LEU A 469 -4.50 -8.73 1.13
C LEU A 469 -4.59 -7.45 1.97
N HIS A 470 -5.29 -6.45 1.45
CA HIS A 470 -5.74 -5.30 2.25
C HIS A 470 -7.14 -4.84 1.86
N TRP A 471 -7.95 -4.54 2.87
CA TRP A 471 -9.36 -4.16 2.71
C TRP A 471 -9.58 -2.75 2.15
N GLY A 472 -8.61 -1.85 2.37
CA GLY A 472 -8.66 -0.44 1.98
C GLY A 472 -7.82 -0.12 0.74
N PHE A 473 -8.48 0.35 -0.32
CA PHE A 473 -7.86 1.04 -1.48
C PHE A 473 -8.42 2.45 -1.66
N ASN A 474 -9.74 2.57 -1.78
CA ASN A 474 -10.49 3.82 -1.98
C ASN A 474 -11.79 3.85 -1.17
N TYR A 475 -11.79 3.35 0.07
CA TYR A 475 -12.97 3.36 0.94
C TYR A 475 -13.28 4.79 1.41
N TRP A 476 -13.99 5.57 0.60
CA TRP A 476 -14.31 6.99 0.83
C TRP A 476 -15.72 7.21 1.41
N HIS A 477 -16.24 6.21 2.11
CA HIS A 477 -17.46 6.32 2.91
C HIS A 477 -17.12 6.28 4.39
N ALA A 478 -17.98 6.89 5.20
CA ALA A 478 -18.02 6.59 6.61
C ALA A 478 -18.24 5.08 6.80
N LEU A 479 -17.51 4.47 7.72
CA LEU A 479 -17.67 3.06 8.01
C LEU A 479 -19.13 2.80 8.39
N GLU A 480 -19.64 1.72 7.85
CA GLU A 480 -20.98 1.23 8.17
C GLU A 480 -22.14 2.09 7.68
N GLN A 481 -21.87 3.05 6.78
CA GLN A 481 -22.87 4.01 6.30
C GLN A 481 -22.76 4.26 4.79
N GLU A 482 -23.90 4.44 4.12
CA GLU A 482 -23.99 5.02 2.76
C GLU A 482 -23.87 6.55 2.85
N ARG A 483 -22.73 7.02 3.37
CA ARG A 483 -22.42 8.44 3.53
C ARG A 483 -20.96 8.68 3.15
N SER A 484 -20.73 9.48 2.12
CA SER A 484 -19.38 9.86 1.71
C SER A 484 -18.69 10.69 2.79
N ILE A 485 -17.39 10.50 2.92
CA ILE A 485 -16.48 11.40 3.64
C ILE A 485 -15.74 12.27 2.62
N ASP A 486 -15.10 13.34 3.10
CA ASP A 486 -14.08 14.05 2.33
C ASP A 486 -12.70 13.44 2.65
N PRO A 487 -12.09 12.66 1.73
CA PRO A 487 -10.83 11.97 1.99
C PRO A 487 -9.65 12.91 2.23
N PHE A 488 -9.79 14.22 2.04
CA PHE A 488 -8.73 15.20 2.34
C PHE A 488 -8.80 15.76 3.76
N THR A 489 -9.91 15.54 4.48
CA THR A 489 -10.12 16.10 5.82
C THR A 489 -10.56 15.05 6.86
N GLU A 490 -11.14 13.94 6.41
CA GLU A 490 -11.51 12.78 7.24
C GLU A 490 -10.81 11.53 6.72
N LEU A 491 -9.99 10.90 7.56
CA LEU A 491 -9.02 9.85 7.15
C LEU A 491 -9.24 8.52 7.87
N SER A 492 -10.23 8.43 8.76
CA SER A 492 -10.56 7.25 9.58
C SER A 492 -11.90 6.61 9.20
N GLY A 493 -12.62 7.16 8.22
CA GLY A 493 -13.97 6.72 7.91
C GLY A 493 -14.97 7.01 9.05
N ASP A 494 -14.78 8.13 9.76
CA ASP A 494 -15.62 8.58 10.90
C ASP A 494 -15.69 7.59 12.09
N LEU A 495 -14.65 6.75 12.26
CA LEU A 495 -14.63 5.74 13.32
C LEU A 495 -13.34 5.78 14.15
N TRP A 496 -12.68 6.93 14.27
CA TRP A 496 -11.60 7.10 15.24
C TRP A 496 -12.13 6.94 16.70
N PRO A 497 -11.42 6.25 17.61
CA PRO A 497 -10.10 5.63 17.43
C PRO A 497 -10.12 4.16 16.94
N GLY A 498 -11.28 3.60 16.60
CA GLY A 498 -11.40 2.23 16.11
C GLY A 498 -10.70 2.00 14.75
N ILE A 499 -10.64 3.02 13.91
CA ILE A 499 -9.89 3.02 12.66
C ILE A 499 -8.79 4.10 12.72
N PRO A 500 -7.51 3.71 12.60
CA PRO A 500 -6.40 4.66 12.47
C PRO A 500 -6.47 5.47 11.17
N TYR A 501 -5.99 6.70 11.21
CA TYR A 501 -5.99 7.57 10.04
C TYR A 501 -5.13 6.98 8.92
N GLY A 502 -5.70 6.87 7.73
CA GLY A 502 -5.06 6.33 6.53
C GLY A 502 -5.25 4.83 6.30
N ASP A 503 -5.90 4.09 7.21
CA ASP A 503 -6.20 2.66 7.00
C ASP A 503 -7.22 2.41 5.85
N PRO A 504 -8.33 3.15 5.72
CA PRO A 504 -9.38 2.80 4.74
C PRO A 504 -8.99 3.01 3.26
N PHE A 505 -7.97 3.81 2.97
CA PHE A 505 -7.58 4.12 1.59
C PHE A 505 -6.11 4.49 1.42
N MET A 506 -5.60 4.20 0.22
CA MET A 506 -4.24 4.50 -0.23
C MET A 506 -4.21 5.56 -1.33
N ILE A 507 -5.34 5.81 -1.99
CA ILE A 507 -5.49 6.84 -3.01
C ILE A 507 -6.50 7.90 -2.57
N TYR A 508 -6.26 9.12 -3.03
CA TYR A 508 -7.16 10.26 -2.90
C TYR A 508 -7.91 10.48 -4.22
N PRO A 509 -9.13 11.03 -4.20
CA PRO A 509 -9.80 11.43 -5.44
C PRO A 509 -9.21 12.75 -5.96
N GLY A 510 -8.74 12.76 -7.20
CA GLY A 510 -8.35 13.98 -7.93
C GLY A 510 -9.46 14.48 -8.85
N PRO A 511 -9.24 15.58 -9.60
CA PRO A 511 -10.25 16.12 -10.51
C PRO A 511 -10.70 15.13 -11.60
N ASP A 512 -9.75 14.36 -12.16
CA ASP A 512 -9.96 13.48 -13.32
C ASP A 512 -9.45 12.05 -13.09
N GLY A 513 -9.20 11.64 -11.84
CA GLY A 513 -8.64 10.32 -11.55
C GLY A 513 -7.97 10.23 -10.17
N PRO A 514 -7.39 9.07 -9.82
CA PRO A 514 -6.75 8.88 -8.52
C PRO A 514 -5.49 9.75 -8.36
N ILE A 515 -5.31 10.26 -7.15
CA ILE A 515 -4.07 10.88 -6.66
C ILE A 515 -3.38 9.87 -5.74
N ASP A 516 -2.10 9.63 -5.98
CA ASP A 516 -1.27 8.73 -5.17
C ASP A 516 -1.05 9.29 -3.77
N SER A 517 -0.74 8.41 -2.81
CA SER A 517 -0.20 8.81 -1.50
C SER A 517 1.27 8.40 -1.37
N LEU A 518 2.01 9.10 -0.50
CA LEU A 518 3.36 8.73 -0.08
C LEU A 518 3.43 7.27 0.35
N ARG A 519 2.49 6.84 1.19
CA ARG A 519 2.44 5.46 1.70
C ARG A 519 2.18 4.44 0.59
N TRP A 520 1.45 4.81 -0.46
CA TRP A 520 1.15 3.95 -1.60
C TRP A 520 2.39 3.71 -2.47
N GLU A 521 3.12 4.78 -2.77
CA GLU A 521 4.40 4.71 -3.48
C GLU A 521 5.42 3.88 -2.70
N VAL A 522 5.57 4.11 -1.40
CA VAL A 522 6.50 3.37 -0.52
C VAL A 522 6.11 1.88 -0.39
N PHE A 523 4.80 1.57 -0.38
CA PHE A 523 4.35 0.19 -0.41
C PHE A 523 4.67 -0.49 -1.76
N ALA A 524 4.44 0.17 -2.90
CA ALA A 524 4.81 -0.37 -4.22
C ALA A 524 6.32 -0.62 -4.33
N GLU A 525 7.10 0.31 -3.83
CA GLU A 525 8.54 0.22 -3.64
C GLU A 525 8.96 -1.02 -2.82
N SER A 526 8.21 -1.37 -1.77
CA SER A 526 8.46 -2.60 -0.99
C SER A 526 8.24 -3.87 -1.82
N LEU A 527 7.23 -3.87 -2.69
CA LEU A 527 6.93 -5.02 -3.55
C LEU A 527 8.00 -5.22 -4.63
N GLN A 528 8.67 -4.14 -5.04
CA GLN A 528 9.87 -4.22 -5.86
C GLN A 528 11.03 -4.86 -5.08
N ASP A 529 11.20 -4.58 -3.79
CA ASP A 529 12.25 -5.24 -2.99
C ASP A 529 12.04 -6.75 -2.93
N TYR A 530 10.78 -7.20 -2.81
CA TYR A 530 10.43 -8.62 -2.92
C TYR A 530 10.88 -9.19 -4.28
N ALA A 531 10.61 -8.46 -5.38
CA ALA A 531 11.01 -8.87 -6.72
C ALA A 531 12.54 -8.88 -6.92
N ILE A 532 13.27 -7.95 -6.29
CA ILE A 532 14.74 -7.92 -6.27
C ILE A 532 15.27 -9.17 -5.56
N LEU A 533 14.73 -9.52 -4.39
CA LEU A 533 15.12 -10.73 -3.66
C LEU A 533 14.89 -12.00 -4.48
N GLN A 534 13.71 -12.12 -5.11
CA GLN A 534 13.41 -13.21 -6.03
C GLN A 534 14.37 -13.28 -7.21
N THR A 535 14.59 -12.14 -7.87
CA THR A 535 15.44 -12.06 -9.07
C THR A 535 16.89 -12.41 -8.75
N ALA A 536 17.38 -12.02 -7.57
CA ALA A 536 18.71 -12.35 -7.09
C ALA A 536 18.84 -13.79 -6.57
N GLY A 537 17.74 -14.53 -6.43
CA GLY A 537 17.75 -15.91 -5.93
C GLY A 537 18.15 -16.03 -4.46
N ILE A 538 17.90 -14.99 -3.65
CA ILE A 538 18.23 -15.00 -2.21
C ILE A 538 17.33 -16.01 -1.50
N ASP A 539 17.88 -17.01 -0.81
CA ASP A 539 17.04 -17.91 -0.02
C ASP A 539 16.37 -17.14 1.14
N PRO A 540 15.07 -17.32 1.45
CA PRO A 540 14.45 -16.67 2.60
C PRO A 540 15.15 -16.98 3.93
N GLY A 541 15.90 -18.08 4.05
CA GLY A 541 16.74 -18.44 5.19
C GLY A 541 18.15 -17.81 5.19
N ASP A 542 18.52 -17.03 4.16
CA ASP A 542 19.85 -16.44 4.03
C ASP A 542 20.19 -15.50 5.20
N ALA A 543 21.48 -15.48 5.59
CA ALA A 543 22.02 -14.64 6.65
C ALA A 543 21.86 -13.14 6.37
N LEU A 544 21.76 -12.74 5.09
CA LEU A 544 21.43 -11.37 4.68
C LEU A 544 20.15 -10.85 5.38
N LEU A 545 19.19 -11.75 5.61
CA LEU A 545 17.88 -11.45 6.16
C LEU A 545 17.73 -11.89 7.63
N GLU A 546 18.82 -12.21 8.32
CA GLU A 546 18.75 -12.78 9.68
C GLU A 546 18.13 -11.82 10.71
N ASP A 547 18.23 -10.51 10.50
CA ASP A 547 17.68 -9.48 11.38
C ASP A 547 16.13 -9.46 11.40
N ILE A 548 15.48 -10.10 10.42
CA ILE A 548 14.03 -10.20 10.33
C ILE A 548 13.59 -11.48 11.05
N LYS A 549 12.89 -11.32 12.18
CA LYS A 549 12.44 -12.45 13.03
C LYS A 549 10.95 -12.73 12.87
N THR A 550 10.14 -11.70 13.01
CA THR A 550 8.67 -11.77 12.92
C THR A 550 8.12 -10.50 12.29
N TYR A 551 6.80 -10.45 12.06
CA TYR A 551 6.14 -9.22 11.63
C TYR A 551 6.11 -8.10 12.69
N GLY A 552 6.54 -8.35 13.93
CA GLY A 552 6.71 -7.34 14.98
C GLY A 552 8.16 -7.04 15.35
N GLU A 553 9.09 -7.94 14.99
CA GLU A 553 10.51 -7.87 15.33
C GLU A 553 11.35 -7.92 14.05
N PHE A 554 11.69 -6.73 13.55
CA PHE A 554 12.46 -6.50 12.34
C PHE A 554 13.07 -5.08 12.34
N PRO A 555 14.06 -4.80 11.49
CA PRO A 555 14.64 -3.46 11.34
C PRO A 555 13.63 -2.46 10.76
N LYS A 556 13.46 -1.30 11.41
CA LYS A 556 12.48 -0.25 11.02
C LYS A 556 13.17 1.04 10.57
N ASN A 557 14.35 0.93 9.97
CA ASN A 557 15.16 2.09 9.61
C ASN A 557 15.66 2.02 8.16
N ARG A 558 15.84 3.21 7.58
CA ARG A 558 16.29 3.42 6.21
C ARG A 558 17.66 2.80 5.93
N GLN A 559 18.61 2.99 6.85
CA GLN A 559 20.00 2.56 6.67
C GLN A 559 20.08 1.06 6.39
N TRP A 560 19.35 0.24 7.15
CA TRP A 560 19.30 -1.20 6.95
C TRP A 560 18.84 -1.55 5.52
N ILE A 561 17.76 -0.92 5.03
CA ILE A 561 17.21 -1.17 3.69
C ILE A 561 18.25 -0.80 2.62
N GLU A 562 18.85 0.38 2.71
CA GLU A 562 19.85 0.85 1.76
C GLU A 562 21.10 -0.04 1.72
N GLU A 563 21.58 -0.48 2.88
CA GLU A 563 22.74 -1.38 2.99
C GLU A 563 22.46 -2.74 2.33
N LYS A 564 21.29 -3.35 2.60
CA LYS A 564 20.94 -4.65 2.02
C LYS A 564 20.69 -4.54 0.51
N LEU A 565 19.98 -3.51 0.05
CA LEU A 565 19.78 -3.27 -1.38
C LEU A 565 21.10 -3.04 -2.09
N ARG A 566 22.00 -2.21 -1.54
CA ARG A 566 23.31 -1.97 -2.12
C ARG A 566 24.10 -3.27 -2.27
N ARG A 567 24.11 -4.13 -1.25
CA ARG A 567 24.77 -5.43 -1.31
C ARG A 567 24.20 -6.32 -2.42
N ILE A 568 22.88 -6.40 -2.56
CA ILE A 568 22.24 -7.25 -3.60
C ILE A 568 22.51 -6.68 -5.00
N LEU A 569 22.27 -5.39 -5.20
CA LEU A 569 22.34 -4.74 -6.51
C LEU A 569 23.78 -4.60 -7.01
N GLN A 570 24.78 -4.57 -6.12
CA GLN A 570 26.19 -4.59 -6.50
C GLN A 570 26.74 -6.02 -6.65
N ALA A 571 26.23 -7.00 -5.91
CA ALA A 571 26.64 -8.40 -6.10
C ALA A 571 26.24 -8.95 -7.48
N GLY A 572 25.10 -8.52 -8.03
CA GLY A 572 24.70 -8.83 -9.40
C GLY A 572 25.56 -8.19 -10.50
N ALA A 573 26.49 -7.28 -10.14
CA ALA A 573 27.48 -6.70 -11.05
C ALA A 573 28.77 -7.53 -11.17
N ALA A 574 28.97 -8.54 -10.32
CA ALA A 574 30.05 -9.49 -10.50
C ALA A 574 29.71 -10.40 -11.69
N GLU A 575 30.48 -10.31 -12.77
CA GLU A 575 30.40 -11.23 -13.90
C GLU A 575 30.31 -12.68 -13.41
N PRO A 576 29.54 -13.56 -14.08
CA PRO A 576 29.54 -14.97 -13.74
C PRO A 576 30.97 -15.48 -13.86
N SER A 577 31.57 -15.82 -12.71
CA SER A 577 32.80 -16.59 -12.63
C SER A 577 32.72 -17.74 -13.64
N ALA A 578 33.76 -17.86 -14.49
CA ALA A 578 33.90 -18.83 -15.58
C ALA A 578 33.88 -20.32 -15.15
N THR A 579 33.41 -20.62 -13.95
CA THR A 579 33.33 -21.96 -13.36
C THR A 579 32.00 -22.68 -13.59
N ALA A 580 30.99 -22.04 -14.19
CA ALA A 580 29.73 -22.70 -14.54
C ALA A 580 29.70 -23.32 -15.95
N ALA A 581 30.70 -23.05 -16.80
CA ALA A 581 30.78 -23.60 -18.17
C ALA A 581 31.38 -25.01 -18.25
N ALA A 582 31.81 -25.62 -17.13
CA ALA A 582 32.46 -26.93 -17.11
C ALA A 582 31.59 -28.07 -16.54
N ALA A 583 30.30 -27.85 -16.33
CA ALA A 583 29.36 -28.89 -15.85
C ALA A 583 28.32 -29.31 -16.90
N ALA A 584 28.57 -28.97 -18.17
CA ALA A 584 27.76 -29.41 -19.31
C ALA A 584 28.67 -29.90 -20.44
N GLU A 585 29.45 -30.95 -20.15
CA GLU A 585 29.95 -31.93 -21.14
C GLU A 585 29.68 -33.35 -20.64
#